data_AF-A0A504J1N2-F1
#
_entry.id   AF-A0A504J1N2-F1
#
_cell.length_a   1.000
_cell.length_b   1.000
_cell.length_c   1.000
_cell.angle_alpha   90.00
_cell.angle_beta   90.00
_cell.angle_gamma   90.00
#
_symmetry.space_group_name_H-M   'P 1'
#
loop_
_entity.id
_entity.type
_entity.pdbx_description
1 polymer ?
#
loop_
_entity_poly.entity_id
_entity_poly.type
_entity_poly.pdbx_seq_one_letter_code
_entity_poly.pdbx_strand_id
1 'polypeptide(L)'
;MKKSLHLILSFILINVFSCKEVTSSKEFEPSKKQNTTYKDSISKQKKLAQEKDNEYYYVNAKSGLNYRESPKGKIISKFNLNTKLLVIEKTKILDQVKDGEKTLKGEWYGVEKGKDTVYVFNAFLSDQKSLSEQKINDTSVWLADQEDDCVFDFNTQTDDFLKEIPEFSNYVWDNKQKKATIKLDDGNTLIVTRGGCNHFSFYGNLLLEKSELNLNDESKIFKKALWIAEKLFNKSDLNFINESLNKRNFEIEQSENQKKYIFQIDRYCDMTIVVEKTNNNQISIEIGYDVC
;
A
#
# COMPACT_ATOMS: atom_id res chain seq x y z
N MET A 1 17.93 26.82 55.50
CA MET A 1 18.38 25.50 55.99
C MET A 1 18.94 24.72 54.82
N LYS A 2 20.11 24.12 55.02
CA LYS A 2 20.99 23.52 54.01
C LYS A 2 20.85 21.99 54.08
N LYS A 3 21.02 21.35 52.90
CA LYS A 3 21.45 19.95 52.68
C LYS A 3 20.41 18.85 52.88
N SER A 4 20.29 17.99 51.86
CA SER A 4 20.73 16.59 51.95
C SER A 4 20.60 15.91 50.58
N LEU A 5 21.68 15.99 49.81
CA LEU A 5 22.02 15.14 48.67
C LEU A 5 22.65 13.85 49.23
N HIS A 6 22.02 12.69 49.00
CA HIS A 6 22.63 11.35 49.14
C HIS A 6 21.96 10.45 48.08
N LEU A 7 22.62 10.08 46.98
CA LEU A 7 23.73 9.12 46.86
C LEU A 7 23.27 7.68 47.16
N ILE A 8 22.71 7.01 46.15
CA ILE A 8 22.77 5.55 46.02
C ILE A 8 23.29 5.25 44.62
N LEU A 9 24.62 5.29 44.55
CA LEU A 9 25.45 4.65 43.54
C LEU A 9 25.62 3.18 43.95
N SER A 10 25.75 2.30 42.96
CA SER A 10 26.29 0.94 43.05
C SER A 10 25.33 -0.18 43.44
N PHE A 11 24.85 -0.94 42.43
CA PHE A 11 24.79 -2.39 42.52
C PHE A 11 25.13 -3.03 41.14
N ILE A 12 26.37 -3.52 41.06
CA ILE A 12 26.80 -4.83 40.51
C ILE A 12 26.48 -5.10 39.02
N LEU A 13 27.42 -4.92 38.08
CA LEU A 13 28.53 -5.81 37.68
C LEU A 13 28.14 -7.27 37.31
N ILE A 14 28.47 -7.61 36.06
CA ILE A 14 28.82 -8.95 35.53
C ILE A 14 27.66 -9.84 35.07
N ASN A 15 27.52 -9.96 33.74
CA ASN A 15 27.47 -11.27 33.07
C ASN A 15 28.06 -11.13 31.66
N VAL A 16 29.37 -11.38 31.57
CA VAL A 16 30.06 -11.63 30.30
C VAL A 16 29.92 -13.13 30.04
N PHE A 17 28.89 -13.56 29.33
CA PHE A 17 28.85 -14.93 28.81
C PHE A 17 29.69 -15.02 27.55
N SER A 18 30.95 -15.37 27.79
CA SER A 18 31.90 -15.97 26.86
C SER A 18 31.36 -17.34 26.44
N CYS A 19 31.04 -17.51 25.15
CA CYS A 19 30.93 -18.83 24.53
C CYS A 19 32.14 -19.01 23.61
N LYS A 20 33.06 -19.87 24.04
CA LYS A 20 34.14 -20.44 23.22
C LYS A 20 33.74 -21.86 22.81
N GLU A 21 34.23 -22.21 21.63
CA GLU A 21 33.90 -23.33 20.74
C GLU A 21 34.01 -24.73 21.37
N VAL A 22 33.24 -25.67 20.82
CA VAL A 22 33.62 -27.09 20.75
C VAL A 22 33.39 -27.63 19.34
N THR A 23 34.47 -28.23 18.88
CA THR A 23 34.81 -28.93 17.63
C THR A 23 33.90 -30.11 17.30
N SER A 24 33.77 -30.40 16.00
CA SER A 24 33.93 -31.74 15.37
C SER A 24 32.88 -31.99 14.28
N SER A 25 33.31 -32.04 13.02
CA SER A 25 33.07 -33.25 12.21
C SER A 25 33.76 -33.21 10.84
N LYS A 26 34.55 -34.28 10.63
CA LYS A 26 34.71 -35.09 9.42
C LYS A 26 35.52 -34.54 8.24
N GLU A 27 36.69 -35.17 8.11
CA GLU A 27 37.43 -35.43 6.89
C GLU A 27 36.52 -35.84 5.73
N PHE A 28 36.77 -35.25 4.55
CA PHE A 28 36.33 -35.76 3.27
C PHE A 28 37.58 -36.03 2.43
N GLU A 29 37.75 -37.28 2.01
CA GLU A 29 38.81 -37.73 1.11
C GLU A 29 38.71 -37.08 -0.28
N PRO A 30 39.84 -36.88 -0.98
CA PRO A 30 39.86 -36.33 -2.33
C PRO A 30 39.63 -37.44 -3.38
N SER A 31 38.50 -37.37 -4.10
CA SER A 31 38.26 -38.21 -5.27
C SER A 31 38.95 -37.68 -6.52
N LYS A 32 39.54 -38.63 -7.25
CA LYS A 32 40.46 -38.54 -8.38
C LYS A 32 39.99 -37.69 -9.58
N LYS A 33 40.99 -37.04 -10.20
CA LYS A 33 40.99 -36.49 -11.56
C LYS A 33 40.68 -37.57 -12.60
N GLN A 34 39.78 -37.29 -13.54
CA GLN A 34 39.87 -37.79 -14.90
C GLN A 34 39.58 -36.67 -15.90
N ASN A 35 40.58 -36.46 -16.75
CA ASN A 35 40.54 -35.60 -17.94
C ASN A 35 39.61 -36.23 -18.98
N THR A 36 38.69 -35.44 -19.54
CA THR A 36 38.34 -35.60 -20.95
C THR A 36 38.30 -34.24 -21.64
N THR A 37 39.17 -34.16 -22.63
CA THR A 37 39.31 -33.14 -23.66
C THR A 37 38.00 -33.02 -24.45
N TYR A 38 37.46 -31.81 -24.60
CA TYR A 38 36.63 -31.48 -25.76
C TYR A 38 37.06 -30.13 -26.32
N LYS A 39 37.50 -30.18 -27.58
CA LYS A 39 37.95 -29.06 -28.39
C LYS A 39 36.77 -28.19 -28.79
N ASP A 40 37.10 -26.91 -28.90
CA ASP A 40 36.39 -25.84 -29.55
C ASP A 40 35.63 -26.24 -30.81
N SER A 41 34.38 -25.77 -30.90
CA SER A 41 33.77 -25.33 -32.15
C SER A 41 32.75 -24.25 -31.85
N ILE A 42 33.19 -23.03 -32.10
CA ILE A 42 32.43 -21.80 -32.19
C ILE A 42 31.22 -21.99 -33.12
N SER A 43 30.03 -21.67 -32.64
CA SER A 43 29.00 -21.08 -33.50
C SER A 43 28.13 -20.13 -32.68
N LYS A 44 28.47 -18.84 -32.83
CA LYS A 44 27.63 -17.70 -32.49
C LYS A 44 26.27 -17.86 -33.19
N GLN A 45 25.21 -18.06 -32.41
CA GLN A 45 23.93 -17.41 -32.70
C GLN A 45 23.63 -16.45 -31.56
N LYS A 46 24.13 -15.24 -31.73
CA LYS A 46 23.65 -14.03 -31.05
C LYS A 46 22.21 -13.84 -31.53
N LYS A 47 21.25 -14.42 -30.82
CA LYS A 47 19.82 -14.17 -31.00
C LYS A 47 19.64 -12.67 -30.78
N LEU A 48 19.32 -11.94 -31.85
CA LEU A 48 18.98 -10.52 -31.75
C LEU A 48 17.87 -10.42 -30.70
N ALA A 49 18.15 -9.72 -29.60
CA ALA A 49 17.12 -9.19 -28.74
C ALA A 49 16.35 -8.19 -29.61
N GLN A 50 15.25 -8.64 -30.22
CA GLN A 50 14.21 -7.73 -30.69
C GLN A 50 13.87 -6.85 -29.49
N GLU A 51 13.97 -5.53 -29.67
CA GLU A 51 13.28 -4.59 -28.80
C GLU A 51 11.83 -5.06 -28.74
N LYS A 52 11.46 -5.70 -27.62
CA LYS A 52 10.07 -5.99 -27.35
C LYS A 52 9.44 -4.64 -27.16
N ASP A 53 8.68 -4.20 -28.18
CA ASP A 53 7.84 -3.04 -28.05
C ASP A 53 6.91 -3.29 -26.85
N ASN A 54 7.04 -2.46 -25.82
CA ASN A 54 6.39 -2.68 -24.55
C ASN A 54 4.91 -2.33 -24.71
N GLU A 55 4.06 -3.35 -24.75
CA GLU A 55 2.63 -3.20 -24.98
C GLU A 55 1.91 -2.99 -23.64
N TYR A 56 1.33 -1.81 -23.47
CA TYR A 56 0.59 -1.45 -22.26
C TYR A 56 -0.92 -1.50 -22.47
N TYR A 57 -1.63 -1.97 -21.46
CA TYR A 57 -3.09 -1.99 -21.40
C TYR A 57 -3.59 -1.47 -20.06
N TYR A 58 -4.88 -1.19 -19.99
CA TYR A 58 -5.60 -0.82 -18.78
C TYR A 58 -6.68 -1.85 -18.47
N VAL A 59 -6.87 -2.13 -17.18
CA VAL A 59 -8.02 -2.92 -16.72
C VAL A 59 -9.30 -2.17 -17.02
N ASN A 60 -10.21 -2.77 -17.80
CA ASN A 60 -11.50 -2.18 -18.19
C ASN A 60 -12.70 -2.85 -17.49
N ALA A 61 -12.47 -3.90 -16.69
CA ALA A 61 -13.51 -4.50 -15.86
C ALA A 61 -13.86 -3.57 -14.69
N LYS A 62 -15.13 -3.12 -14.59
CA LYS A 62 -15.61 -2.23 -13.52
C LYS A 62 -15.36 -2.80 -12.11
N SER A 63 -15.51 -4.11 -11.95
CA SER A 63 -15.29 -4.85 -10.71
C SER A 63 -13.82 -5.20 -10.44
N GLY A 64 -12.89 -4.76 -11.29
CA GLY A 64 -11.49 -5.18 -11.30
C GLY A 64 -11.24 -6.49 -12.05
N LEU A 65 -9.97 -6.87 -12.19
CA LEU A 65 -9.51 -8.01 -12.99
C LEU A 65 -8.69 -8.99 -12.15
N ASN A 66 -9.22 -10.19 -11.95
CA ASN A 66 -8.51 -11.26 -11.25
C ASN A 66 -7.26 -11.68 -12.03
N TYR A 67 -6.15 -11.88 -11.32
CA TYR A 67 -4.93 -12.46 -11.86
C TYR A 67 -4.56 -13.78 -11.17
N ARG A 68 -3.87 -14.64 -11.91
CA ARG A 68 -3.62 -16.04 -11.55
C ARG A 68 -2.14 -16.38 -11.64
N GLU A 69 -1.75 -17.46 -10.97
CA GLU A 69 -0.39 -18.02 -11.01
C GLU A 69 -0.03 -18.61 -12.37
N SER A 70 -1.03 -19.09 -13.09
CA SER A 70 -0.91 -19.66 -14.44
C SER A 70 -2.23 -19.45 -15.20
N PRO A 71 -2.23 -19.56 -16.54
CA PRO A 71 -3.46 -19.56 -17.33
C PRO A 71 -4.45 -20.59 -16.80
N LYS A 72 -5.67 -20.17 -16.46
CA LYS A 72 -6.71 -21.01 -15.83
C LYS A 72 -6.35 -21.58 -14.44
N GLY A 73 -5.22 -21.17 -13.84
CA GLY A 73 -4.76 -21.60 -12.52
C GLY A 73 -5.52 -20.99 -11.35
N LYS A 74 -4.98 -21.06 -10.13
CA LYS A 74 -5.64 -20.45 -8.96
C LYS A 74 -5.64 -18.92 -9.04
N ILE A 75 -6.73 -18.28 -8.60
CA ILE A 75 -6.78 -16.82 -8.40
C ILE A 75 -5.85 -16.46 -7.25
N ILE A 76 -4.90 -15.56 -7.50
CA ILE A 76 -4.01 -15.02 -6.48
C ILE A 76 -4.65 -13.79 -5.84
N SER A 77 -5.05 -12.82 -6.66
CA SER A 77 -5.70 -11.57 -6.24
C SER A 77 -6.30 -10.85 -7.45
N LYS A 78 -6.54 -9.53 -7.37
CA LYS A 78 -7.30 -8.73 -8.32
C LYS A 78 -6.65 -7.34 -8.53
N PHE A 79 -6.58 -6.90 -9.79
CA PHE A 79 -6.24 -5.53 -10.17
C PHE A 79 -7.48 -4.63 -10.17
N ASN A 80 -7.31 -3.37 -9.77
CA ASN A 80 -8.40 -2.38 -9.80
C ASN A 80 -8.68 -1.87 -11.22
N LEU A 81 -9.89 -1.35 -11.45
CA LEU A 81 -10.24 -0.65 -12.70
C LEU A 81 -9.17 0.41 -13.04
N ASN A 82 -8.87 0.57 -14.34
CA ASN A 82 -7.88 1.50 -14.88
C ASN A 82 -6.43 1.30 -14.42
N THR A 83 -6.12 0.18 -13.76
CA THR A 83 -4.74 -0.21 -13.47
C THR A 83 -4.00 -0.44 -14.79
N LYS A 84 -2.85 0.24 -14.97
CA LYS A 84 -1.99 0.10 -16.15
C LYS A 84 -1.14 -1.16 -16.01
N LEU A 85 -1.16 -2.03 -17.00
CA LEU A 85 -0.47 -3.32 -17.03
C LEU A 85 0.48 -3.38 -18.21
N LEU A 86 1.70 -3.86 -17.97
CA LEU A 86 2.67 -4.19 -19.01
C LEU A 86 2.49 -5.66 -19.41
N VAL A 87 2.12 -5.92 -20.66
CA VAL A 87 2.02 -7.29 -21.20
C VAL A 87 3.40 -7.74 -21.65
N ILE A 88 3.94 -8.75 -20.98
CA ILE A 88 5.28 -9.32 -21.27
C ILE A 88 5.21 -10.64 -22.05
N GLU A 89 4.02 -11.26 -22.09
CA GLU A 89 3.75 -12.51 -22.78
C GLU A 89 2.30 -12.62 -23.31
N LYS A 90 2.16 -13.06 -24.56
CA LYS A 90 0.88 -13.50 -25.16
C LYS A 90 0.92 -15.03 -25.29
N THR A 91 0.13 -15.73 -24.46
CA THR A 91 0.28 -17.19 -24.28
C THR A 91 -0.33 -18.03 -25.40
N LYS A 92 -1.21 -17.43 -26.22
CA LYS A 92 -2.08 -18.08 -27.22
C LYS A 92 -3.05 -19.11 -26.63
N ILE A 93 -3.18 -19.17 -25.31
CA ILE A 93 -4.13 -20.05 -24.63
C ILE A 93 -5.49 -19.36 -24.65
N LEU A 94 -6.37 -19.85 -25.52
CA LEU A 94 -7.72 -19.33 -25.67
C LEU A 94 -8.65 -19.86 -24.57
N ASP A 95 -9.62 -19.03 -24.19
CA ASP A 95 -10.62 -19.39 -23.20
C ASP A 95 -11.93 -18.61 -23.38
N GLN A 96 -12.92 -18.96 -22.56
CA GLN A 96 -14.14 -18.20 -22.41
C GLN A 96 -14.53 -18.04 -20.94
N VAL A 97 -14.93 -16.82 -20.57
CA VAL A 97 -15.34 -16.47 -19.20
C VAL A 97 -16.75 -15.89 -19.26
N LYS A 98 -17.59 -16.27 -18.29
CA LYS A 98 -18.93 -15.71 -18.12
C LYS A 98 -18.84 -14.48 -17.21
N ASP A 99 -19.31 -13.34 -17.70
CA ASP A 99 -19.41 -12.07 -16.98
C ASP A 99 -20.87 -11.62 -16.99
N GLY A 100 -21.58 -11.88 -15.89
CA GLY A 100 -23.04 -11.79 -15.83
C GLY A 100 -23.69 -12.72 -16.85
N GLU A 101 -24.47 -12.16 -17.77
CA GLU A 101 -25.13 -12.91 -18.85
C GLU A 101 -24.27 -13.05 -20.12
N LYS A 102 -23.13 -12.35 -20.18
CA LYS A 102 -22.26 -12.33 -21.36
C LYS A 102 -21.18 -13.40 -21.27
N THR A 103 -20.93 -14.09 -22.38
CA THR A 103 -19.77 -14.96 -22.53
C THR A 103 -18.71 -14.23 -23.32
N LEU A 104 -17.59 -13.92 -22.67
CA LEU A 104 -16.45 -13.26 -23.28
C LEU A 104 -15.43 -14.31 -23.72
N LYS A 105 -14.97 -14.21 -24.96
CA LYS A 105 -13.90 -15.06 -25.50
C LYS A 105 -12.62 -14.26 -25.59
N GLY A 106 -11.49 -14.90 -25.31
CA GLY A 106 -10.21 -14.21 -25.22
C GLY A 106 -9.04 -15.15 -25.04
N GLU A 107 -7.90 -14.56 -24.70
CA GLU A 107 -6.61 -15.19 -24.50
C GLU A 107 -6.06 -14.81 -23.13
N TRP A 108 -5.28 -15.71 -22.53
CA TRP A 108 -4.52 -15.40 -21.32
C TRP A 108 -3.24 -14.63 -21.66
N TYR A 109 -3.02 -13.49 -21.02
CA TYR A 109 -1.80 -12.68 -21.13
C TYR A 109 -1.00 -12.75 -19.84
N GLY A 110 0.32 -12.88 -19.97
CA GLY A 110 1.26 -12.69 -18.88
C GLY A 110 1.60 -11.21 -18.73
N VAL A 111 1.39 -10.66 -17.53
CA VAL A 111 1.66 -9.26 -17.19
C VAL A 111 2.69 -9.16 -16.07
N GLU A 112 3.47 -8.08 -16.12
CA GLU A 112 4.48 -7.79 -15.08
C GLU A 112 3.81 -7.39 -13.77
N LYS A 113 4.22 -8.02 -12.67
CA LYS A 113 3.84 -7.64 -11.31
C LYS A 113 5.06 -7.72 -10.40
N GLY A 114 5.79 -6.61 -10.28
CA GLY A 114 7.05 -6.56 -9.54
C GLY A 114 8.13 -7.34 -10.30
N LYS A 115 8.68 -8.39 -9.70
CA LYS A 115 9.65 -9.29 -10.36
C LYS A 115 9.00 -10.54 -10.97
N ASP A 116 7.70 -10.71 -10.75
CA ASP A 116 6.96 -11.90 -11.15
C ASP A 116 6.09 -11.64 -12.38
N THR A 117 5.68 -12.74 -13.01
CA THR A 117 4.68 -12.75 -14.07
C THR A 117 3.39 -13.34 -13.53
N VAL A 118 2.28 -12.63 -13.70
CA VAL A 118 0.93 -13.14 -13.38
C VAL A 118 0.05 -13.14 -14.62
N TYR A 119 -0.98 -13.97 -14.62
CA TYR A 119 -1.80 -14.20 -15.82
C TYR A 119 -3.18 -13.60 -15.68
N VAL A 120 -3.59 -12.83 -16.69
CA VAL A 120 -4.90 -12.16 -16.77
C VAL A 120 -5.61 -12.51 -18.07
N PHE A 121 -6.94 -12.39 -18.09
CA PHE A 121 -7.73 -12.65 -19.29
C PHE A 121 -7.91 -11.37 -20.12
N ASN A 122 -7.44 -11.39 -21.37
CA ASN A 122 -7.29 -10.16 -22.18
C ASN A 122 -8.62 -9.48 -22.55
N ALA A 123 -9.75 -10.20 -22.49
CA ALA A 123 -11.06 -9.64 -22.79
C ALA A 123 -11.47 -8.50 -21.84
N PHE A 124 -10.77 -8.35 -20.72
CA PHE A 124 -10.95 -7.27 -19.73
C PHE A 124 -9.89 -6.18 -19.81
N LEU A 125 -9.08 -6.16 -20.87
CA LEU A 125 -8.06 -5.15 -21.11
C LEU A 125 -8.51 -4.17 -22.20
N SER A 126 -8.07 -2.92 -22.10
CA SER A 126 -8.25 -1.88 -23.13
C SER A 126 -6.97 -1.09 -23.30
N ASP A 127 -6.73 -0.61 -24.51
CA ASP A 127 -5.66 0.34 -24.85
C ASP A 127 -5.87 1.74 -24.23
N GLN A 128 -7.10 2.04 -23.78
CA GLN A 128 -7.48 3.29 -23.17
C GLN A 128 -8.01 3.08 -21.75
N LYS A 129 -7.86 4.09 -20.90
CA LYS A 129 -8.54 4.10 -19.59
C LYS A 129 -10.04 4.19 -19.82
N SER A 130 -10.78 3.37 -19.07
CA SER A 130 -12.23 3.47 -19.00
C SER A 130 -12.59 4.81 -18.37
N LEU A 131 -13.16 5.70 -19.18
CA LEU A 131 -13.83 6.91 -18.71
C LEU A 131 -15.21 6.47 -18.22
N SER A 132 -15.29 5.76 -17.09
CA SER A 132 -16.58 5.48 -16.48
C SER A 132 -17.24 6.84 -16.18
N GLU A 133 -18.35 7.08 -16.84
CA GLU A 133 -19.07 8.35 -16.91
C GLU A 133 -19.19 9.04 -15.55
N GLN A 134 -18.36 10.06 -15.31
CA GLN A 134 -18.75 11.20 -14.48
C GLN A 134 -19.76 12.04 -15.27
N LYS A 135 -20.91 11.45 -15.60
CA LYS A 135 -22.12 12.24 -15.85
C LYS A 135 -22.95 12.16 -14.59
N ILE A 136 -22.76 13.22 -13.81
CA ILE A 136 -23.78 13.78 -12.94
C ILE A 136 -25.09 13.77 -13.74
N ASN A 137 -26.05 12.96 -13.33
CA ASN A 137 -27.44 13.36 -13.36
C ASN A 137 -28.21 12.66 -12.24
N ASP A 138 -28.73 13.55 -11.42
CA ASP A 138 -29.72 13.42 -10.39
C ASP A 138 -30.92 12.53 -10.77
N THR A 139 -31.55 12.02 -9.72
CA THR A 139 -32.91 11.45 -9.65
C THR A 139 -33.11 9.94 -9.84
N SER A 140 -33.12 9.28 -8.68
CA SER A 140 -34.08 8.25 -8.23
C SER A 140 -33.99 6.82 -8.79
N VAL A 141 -34.15 5.90 -7.82
CA VAL A 141 -34.43 4.47 -7.95
C VAL A 141 -33.24 3.63 -8.39
N TRP A 142 -32.54 3.02 -7.42
CA TRP A 142 -31.96 1.66 -7.38
C TRP A 142 -31.18 1.56 -6.04
N LEU A 143 -31.90 1.43 -4.93
CA LEU A 143 -31.33 1.11 -3.62
C LEU A 143 -31.88 -0.25 -3.17
N ALA A 144 -31.13 -1.30 -3.49
CA ALA A 144 -31.01 -2.58 -2.81
C ALA A 144 -30.15 -3.47 -3.74
N ASP A 145 -29.32 -4.35 -3.20
CA ASP A 145 -28.57 -5.41 -3.91
C ASP A 145 -27.12 -5.11 -4.38
N GLN A 146 -26.42 -4.13 -3.78
CA GLN A 146 -24.94 -4.12 -3.84
C GLN A 146 -24.25 -4.32 -2.48
N GLU A 147 -24.97 -4.77 -1.45
CA GLU A 147 -24.39 -5.01 -0.12
C GLU A 147 -23.82 -6.44 0.08
N ASP A 148 -24.00 -7.36 -0.87
CA ASP A 148 -23.75 -8.79 -0.62
C ASP A 148 -22.29 -9.27 -0.72
N ASP A 149 -21.32 -8.40 -1.05
CA ASP A 149 -19.90 -8.81 -1.16
C ASP A 149 -18.93 -7.95 -0.34
N CYS A 150 -19.43 -7.16 0.62
CA CYS A 150 -18.55 -6.44 1.53
C CYS A 150 -18.21 -7.26 2.77
N VAL A 151 -16.90 -7.39 3.03
CA VAL A 151 -16.38 -8.11 4.21
C VAL A 151 -16.63 -7.32 5.49
N PHE A 152 -16.53 -5.98 5.41
CA PHE A 152 -16.80 -5.09 6.53
C PHE A 152 -18.20 -4.51 6.46
N ASP A 153 -18.93 -4.53 7.58
CA ASP A 153 -20.27 -3.97 7.69
C ASP A 153 -20.23 -2.44 7.56
N PHE A 154 -20.75 -1.93 6.44
CA PHE A 154 -20.84 -0.50 6.15
C PHE A 154 -21.71 0.27 7.13
N ASN A 155 -22.68 -0.38 7.78
CA ASN A 155 -23.61 0.27 8.69
C ASN A 155 -22.96 0.65 10.03
N THR A 156 -21.90 -0.06 10.42
CA THR A 156 -21.13 0.24 11.63
C THR A 156 -20.08 1.35 11.44
N GLN A 157 -19.85 1.75 10.19
CA GLN A 157 -18.85 2.75 9.81
C GLN A 157 -19.51 4.14 9.87
N THR A 158 -19.63 4.68 11.08
CA THR A 158 -20.26 5.98 11.39
C THR A 158 -19.23 7.04 11.78
N ASP A 159 -19.71 8.27 11.91
CA ASP A 159 -18.97 9.46 12.31
C ASP A 159 -18.97 9.73 13.82
N ASP A 160 -19.46 8.80 14.65
CA ASP A 160 -19.65 9.03 16.09
C ASP A 160 -18.36 9.43 16.81
N PHE A 161 -17.22 8.88 16.37
CA PHE A 161 -15.89 9.20 16.90
C PHE A 161 -15.49 10.68 16.71
N LEU A 162 -16.07 11.38 15.73
CA LEU A 162 -15.79 12.80 15.51
C LEU A 162 -16.61 13.70 16.43
N LYS A 163 -17.78 13.23 16.89
CA LYS A 163 -18.68 14.00 17.77
C LYS A 163 -18.08 14.23 19.15
N GLU A 164 -17.13 13.39 19.54
CA GLU A 164 -16.37 13.49 20.80
C GLU A 164 -15.22 14.51 20.73
N ILE A 165 -14.95 15.10 19.56
CA ILE A 165 -13.83 16.03 19.33
C ILE A 165 -14.41 17.44 19.11
N PRO A 166 -14.45 18.31 20.12
CA PRO A 166 -15.11 19.62 20.02
C PRO A 166 -14.55 20.48 18.89
N GLU A 167 -13.25 20.38 18.60
CA GLU A 167 -12.59 21.12 17.53
C GLU A 167 -13.10 20.73 16.13
N PHE A 168 -13.74 19.57 15.99
CA PHE A 168 -14.26 19.08 14.70
C PHE A 168 -15.77 19.27 14.57
N SER A 169 -16.43 19.99 15.48
CA SER A 169 -17.90 20.13 15.54
C SER A 169 -18.61 20.60 14.26
N ASN A 170 -17.91 21.26 13.33
CA ASN A 170 -18.45 21.78 12.06
C ASN A 170 -18.08 20.92 10.83
N TYR A 171 -17.96 19.61 11.00
CA TYR A 171 -17.62 18.69 9.90
C TYR A 171 -18.84 18.38 9.01
N VAL A 172 -18.55 17.97 7.77
CA VAL A 172 -19.55 17.43 6.83
C VAL A 172 -19.23 15.95 6.58
N TRP A 173 -20.16 15.06 6.90
CA TRP A 173 -20.04 13.62 6.66
C TRP A 173 -20.64 13.20 5.33
N ASP A 174 -19.83 12.57 4.48
CA ASP A 174 -20.27 11.83 3.31
C ASP A 174 -20.39 10.34 3.67
N ASN A 175 -21.62 9.90 3.92
CA ASN A 175 -21.90 8.51 4.30
C ASN A 175 -21.60 7.51 3.19
N LYS A 176 -21.63 7.92 1.92
CA LYS A 176 -21.34 7.04 0.78
C LYS A 176 -19.85 6.77 0.67
N GLN A 177 -19.03 7.81 0.87
CA GLN A 177 -17.57 7.69 0.83
C GLN A 177 -16.96 7.30 2.17
N LYS A 178 -17.73 7.37 3.26
CA LYS A 178 -17.27 7.20 4.64
C LYS A 178 -16.16 8.20 5.00
N LYS A 179 -16.41 9.46 4.61
CA LYS A 179 -15.46 10.57 4.76
C LYS A 179 -16.07 11.76 5.48
N ALA A 180 -15.32 12.35 6.41
CA ALA A 180 -15.61 13.65 6.97
C ALA A 180 -14.70 14.71 6.34
N THR A 181 -15.26 15.87 6.01
CA THR A 181 -14.51 17.07 5.66
C THR A 181 -14.62 18.09 6.78
N ILE A 182 -13.49 18.49 7.36
CA ILE A 182 -13.40 19.42 8.48
C ILE A 182 -12.62 20.65 8.02
N LYS A 183 -13.24 21.84 8.12
CA LYS A 183 -12.55 23.12 7.90
C LYS A 183 -11.95 23.60 9.21
N LEU A 184 -10.65 23.88 9.21
CA LEU A 184 -9.92 24.35 10.38
C LEU A 184 -9.83 25.89 10.38
N ASP A 185 -9.68 26.49 11.56
CA ASP A 185 -9.66 27.94 11.74
C ASP A 185 -8.50 28.64 11.03
N ASP A 186 -7.40 27.92 10.79
CA ASP A 186 -6.24 28.41 10.05
C ASP A 186 -6.41 28.35 8.52
N GLY A 187 -7.59 27.96 8.04
CA GLY A 187 -7.93 27.81 6.63
C GLY A 187 -7.56 26.46 6.02
N ASN A 188 -6.88 25.58 6.77
CA ASN A 188 -6.56 24.23 6.32
C ASN A 188 -7.81 23.33 6.33
N THR A 189 -7.70 22.20 5.66
CA THR A 189 -8.79 21.20 5.63
C THR A 189 -8.27 19.86 6.11
N LEU A 190 -8.96 19.24 7.07
CA LEU A 190 -8.72 17.85 7.47
C LEU A 190 -9.82 16.97 6.86
N ILE A 191 -9.41 15.97 6.09
CA ILE A 191 -10.28 14.94 5.55
C ILE A 191 -10.04 13.67 6.35
N VAL A 192 -11.09 13.10 6.95
CA VAL A 192 -10.99 11.85 7.71
C VAL A 192 -11.75 10.77 6.98
N THR A 193 -11.10 9.65 6.69
CA THR A 193 -11.77 8.48 6.13
C THR A 193 -11.76 7.37 7.17
N ARG A 194 -12.92 6.78 7.44
CA ARG A 194 -13.05 5.63 8.34
C ARG A 194 -14.03 4.62 7.74
N GLY A 195 -13.50 3.61 7.08
CA GLY A 195 -14.33 2.60 6.45
C GLY A 195 -13.68 1.86 5.29
N GLY A 196 -14.48 0.99 4.67
CA GLY A 196 -14.12 0.22 3.48
C GLY A 196 -14.93 -1.06 3.32
N CYS A 197 -14.75 -1.74 2.18
CA CYS A 197 -15.53 -2.94 1.80
C CYS A 197 -14.69 -4.22 1.92
N ASN A 198 -13.55 -4.28 1.21
CA ASN A 198 -12.64 -5.42 1.23
C ASN A 198 -11.53 -5.26 2.28
N HIS A 199 -11.09 -4.02 2.49
CA HIS A 199 -10.15 -3.62 3.54
C HIS A 199 -10.80 -2.49 4.32
N PHE A 200 -10.61 -2.46 5.63
CA PHE A 200 -11.04 -1.34 6.45
C PHE A 200 -9.89 -0.34 6.57
N SER A 201 -10.13 0.90 6.17
CA SER A 201 -9.13 1.97 6.25
C SER A 201 -9.52 2.98 7.32
N PHE A 202 -8.54 3.47 8.08
CA PHE A 202 -8.72 4.64 8.94
C PHE A 202 -7.54 5.59 8.80
N TYR A 203 -7.78 6.75 8.20
CA TYR A 203 -6.76 7.77 7.98
C TYR A 203 -7.31 9.19 8.11
N GLY A 204 -6.43 10.10 8.53
CA GLY A 204 -6.66 11.53 8.48
C GLY A 204 -5.66 12.18 7.51
N ASN A 205 -6.18 13.01 6.61
CA ASN A 205 -5.42 13.71 5.59
C ASN A 205 -5.58 15.22 5.78
N LEU A 206 -4.51 15.88 6.21
CA LEU A 206 -4.44 17.32 6.40
C LEU A 206 -3.91 18.00 5.13
N LEU A 207 -4.79 18.78 4.51
CA LEU A 207 -4.49 19.64 3.36
C LEU A 207 -4.08 21.02 3.85
N LEU A 208 -2.81 21.38 3.58
CA LEU A 208 -2.21 22.65 3.95
C LEU A 208 -2.30 23.65 2.80
N GLU A 209 -3.14 24.66 2.96
CA GLU A 209 -3.29 25.73 1.98
C GLU A 209 -2.04 26.63 1.98
N LYS A 210 -1.46 26.88 0.79
CA LYS A 210 -0.32 27.80 0.59
C LYS A 210 0.87 27.51 1.53
N SER A 211 1.24 26.24 1.66
CA SER A 211 2.29 25.84 2.59
C SER A 211 3.69 26.04 2.02
N GLU A 212 4.60 26.61 2.82
CA GLU A 212 6.04 26.60 2.54
C GLU A 212 6.72 25.28 2.99
N LEU A 213 5.94 24.31 3.48
CA LEU A 213 6.44 23.03 3.97
C LEU A 213 7.10 22.23 2.83
N ASN A 214 8.34 21.79 3.06
CA ASN A 214 9.07 20.92 2.14
C ASN A 214 8.93 19.43 2.55
N LEU A 215 9.01 18.50 1.59
CA LEU A 215 9.04 17.05 1.85
C LEU A 215 10.19 16.61 2.78
N ASN A 216 11.25 17.41 2.88
CA ASN A 216 12.39 17.14 3.76
C ASN A 216 12.24 17.73 5.18
N ASP A 217 11.17 18.49 5.46
CA ASP A 217 10.92 19.09 6.78
C ASP A 217 10.33 18.06 7.76
N GLU A 218 11.04 16.94 8.00
CA GLU A 218 10.52 15.77 8.74
C GLU A 218 9.93 16.14 10.10
N SER A 219 10.59 17.02 10.86
CA SER A 219 10.11 17.44 12.17
C SER A 219 8.75 18.14 12.11
N LYS A 220 8.54 19.00 11.10
CA LYS A 220 7.25 19.69 10.91
C LYS A 220 6.18 18.73 10.40
N ILE A 221 6.55 17.81 9.50
CA ILE A 221 5.68 16.75 8.98
C ILE A 221 5.19 15.88 10.14
N PHE A 222 6.11 15.31 10.92
CA PHE A 222 5.79 14.42 12.03
C PHE A 222 4.95 15.12 13.10
N LYS A 223 5.24 16.39 13.39
CA LYS A 223 4.42 17.18 14.32
C LYS A 223 2.96 17.27 13.85
N LYS A 224 2.73 17.51 12.56
CA LYS A 224 1.37 17.59 11.99
C LYS A 224 0.70 16.22 11.94
N ALA A 225 1.42 15.18 11.55
CA ALA A 225 0.89 13.82 11.53
C ALA A 225 0.52 13.32 12.94
N LEU A 226 1.35 13.59 13.95
CA LEU A 226 1.05 13.27 15.35
C LEU A 226 -0.16 14.03 15.88
N TRP A 227 -0.34 15.29 15.48
CA TRP A 227 -1.56 16.04 15.83
C TRP A 227 -2.83 15.37 15.26
N ILE A 228 -2.78 14.85 14.03
CA ILE A 228 -3.91 14.08 13.46
C ILE A 228 -4.14 12.79 14.28
N ALA A 229 -3.07 12.02 14.52
CA ALA A 229 -3.17 10.76 15.26
C ALA A 229 -3.68 10.95 16.70
N GLU A 230 -3.28 12.02 17.37
CA GLU A 230 -3.73 12.35 18.73
C GLU A 230 -5.25 12.57 18.79
N LYS A 231 -5.83 13.14 17.73
CA LYS A 231 -7.27 13.39 17.65
C LYS A 231 -8.07 12.16 17.21
N LEU A 232 -7.54 11.36 16.28
CA LEU A 232 -8.32 10.32 15.60
C LEU A 232 -8.08 8.91 16.13
N PHE A 233 -6.87 8.60 16.60
CA PHE A 233 -6.50 7.22 16.89
C PHE A 233 -6.57 6.91 18.37
N ASN A 234 -6.73 5.62 18.69
CA ASN A 234 -6.65 5.19 20.06
C ASN A 234 -5.21 5.40 20.60
N LYS A 235 -5.11 5.44 21.92
CA LYS A 235 -3.84 5.68 22.63
C LYS A 235 -2.74 4.67 22.28
N SER A 236 -3.09 3.41 22.01
CA SER A 236 -2.11 2.38 21.66
C SER A 236 -1.43 2.67 20.33
N ASP A 237 -2.20 3.07 19.32
CA ASP A 237 -1.68 3.37 18.00
C ASP A 237 -0.88 4.68 18.00
N LEU A 238 -1.37 5.71 18.70
CA LEU A 238 -0.62 6.95 18.91
C LEU A 238 0.74 6.69 19.56
N ASN A 239 0.78 5.87 20.62
CA ASN A 239 2.02 5.51 21.30
C ASN A 239 2.98 4.78 20.36
N PHE A 240 2.48 3.82 19.58
CA PHE A 240 3.28 3.08 18.61
C PHE A 240 3.87 4.01 17.54
N ILE A 241 3.07 4.91 16.97
CA ILE A 241 3.53 5.89 15.97
C ILE A 241 4.62 6.77 16.57
N ASN A 242 4.37 7.31 17.77
CA ASN A 242 5.33 8.19 18.44
C ASN A 242 6.65 7.46 18.75
N GLU A 243 6.60 6.23 19.27
CA GLU A 243 7.78 5.41 19.52
C GLU A 243 8.56 5.12 18.22
N SER A 244 7.85 4.73 17.16
CA SER A 244 8.45 4.43 15.86
C SER A 244 9.12 5.65 15.24
N LEU A 245 8.50 6.83 15.35
CA LEU A 245 9.10 8.09 14.90
C LEU A 245 10.36 8.44 15.71
N ASN A 246 10.32 8.31 17.04
CA ASN A 246 11.45 8.62 17.92
C ASN A 246 12.64 7.66 17.72
N LYS A 247 12.36 6.36 17.51
CA LYS A 247 13.38 5.33 17.28
C LYS A 247 13.81 5.24 15.82
N ARG A 248 13.18 5.99 14.92
CA ARG A 248 13.30 5.86 13.45
C ARG A 248 13.08 4.42 12.95
N ASN A 249 12.08 3.75 13.52
CA ASN A 249 11.67 2.41 13.12
C ASN A 249 10.59 2.48 12.04
N PHE A 250 11.01 2.83 10.83
CA PHE A 250 10.14 2.91 9.64
C PHE A 250 10.99 2.85 8.37
N GLU A 251 10.38 2.42 7.28
CA GLU A 251 10.96 2.52 5.94
C GLU A 251 10.55 3.84 5.27
N ILE A 252 11.34 4.29 4.31
CA ILE A 252 11.07 5.53 3.56
C ILE A 252 11.02 5.19 2.07
N GLU A 253 9.91 5.54 1.44
CA GLU A 253 9.81 5.60 -0.02
C GLU A 253 9.69 7.06 -0.45
N GLN A 254 10.46 7.49 -1.45
CA GLN A 254 10.48 8.88 -1.88
C GLN A 254 10.48 9.00 -3.41
N SER A 255 9.66 9.93 -3.91
CA SER A 255 9.64 10.41 -5.28
C SER A 255 9.86 11.92 -5.31
N GLU A 256 9.76 12.53 -6.50
CA GLU A 256 9.90 13.99 -6.67
C GLU A 256 8.85 14.78 -5.87
N ASN A 257 7.61 14.27 -5.84
CA ASN A 257 6.47 14.99 -5.26
C ASN A 257 5.90 14.33 -4.01
N GLN A 258 6.41 13.18 -3.59
CA GLN A 258 5.86 12.43 -2.48
C GLN A 258 6.96 11.81 -1.62
N LYS A 259 6.71 11.76 -0.30
CA LYS A 259 7.52 11.00 0.65
C LYS A 259 6.60 10.19 1.56
N LYS A 260 6.80 8.88 1.59
CA LYS A 260 6.03 7.92 2.38
C LYS A 260 6.93 7.32 3.46
N TYR A 261 6.41 7.25 4.67
CA TYR A 261 7.00 6.61 5.83
C TYR A 261 6.15 5.39 6.17
N ILE A 262 6.75 4.19 6.14
CA ILE A 262 6.05 2.92 6.30
C ILE A 262 6.44 2.32 7.64
N PHE A 263 5.47 2.12 8.52
CA PHE A 263 5.70 1.55 9.84
C PHE A 263 5.52 0.03 9.81
N GLN A 264 6.50 -0.70 10.33
CA GLN A 264 6.43 -2.15 10.44
C GLN A 264 5.62 -2.53 11.69
N ILE A 265 4.38 -2.98 11.50
CA ILE A 265 3.48 -3.38 12.58
C ILE A 265 2.64 -4.59 12.19
N ASP A 266 2.66 -5.63 13.01
CA ASP A 266 1.97 -6.90 12.71
C ASP A 266 0.43 -6.83 12.82
N ARG A 267 -0.11 -5.72 13.35
CA ARG A 267 -1.56 -5.54 13.58
C ARG A 267 -2.32 -4.98 12.37
N TYR A 268 -1.61 -4.38 11.42
CA TYR A 268 -2.18 -3.70 10.25
C TYR A 268 -1.47 -4.18 9.00
N CYS A 269 -2.15 -4.16 7.85
CA CYS A 269 -1.51 -4.51 6.58
C CYS A 269 -0.56 -3.42 6.14
N ASP A 270 -0.94 -2.16 6.41
CA ASP A 270 -0.11 -1.00 6.20
C ASP A 270 -0.44 0.03 7.29
N MET A 271 0.58 0.73 7.78
CA MET A 271 0.44 1.93 8.58
C MET A 271 1.48 2.93 8.10
N THR A 272 1.04 4.14 7.76
CA THR A 272 1.88 5.07 7.01
C THR A 272 1.70 6.52 7.41
N ILE A 273 2.74 7.31 7.15
CA ILE A 273 2.60 8.76 6.91
C ILE A 273 2.94 9.00 5.45
N VAL A 274 2.06 9.67 4.71
CA VAL A 274 2.31 10.10 3.32
C VAL A 274 2.29 11.61 3.25
N VAL A 275 3.34 12.20 2.69
CA VAL A 275 3.39 13.63 2.39
C VAL A 275 3.48 13.84 0.90
N GLU A 276 2.60 14.65 0.34
CA GLU A 276 2.53 14.88 -1.10
C GLU A 276 2.41 16.37 -1.44
N LYS A 277 3.20 16.81 -2.42
CA LYS A 277 3.06 18.08 -3.11
C LYS A 277 2.03 17.94 -4.21
N THR A 278 0.94 18.69 -4.09
CA THR A 278 -0.09 18.76 -5.12
C THR A 278 0.19 19.92 -6.09
N ASN A 279 -0.49 19.91 -7.24
CA ASN A 279 -0.26 20.86 -8.33
C ASN A 279 -0.55 22.34 -7.99
N ASN A 280 -1.18 22.64 -6.85
CA ASN A 280 -1.63 23.99 -6.47
C ASN A 280 -0.80 24.62 -5.34
N ASN A 281 0.46 24.22 -5.15
CA ASN A 281 1.29 24.57 -3.99
C ASN A 281 0.66 24.18 -2.63
N GLN A 282 -0.26 23.23 -2.63
CA GLN A 282 -0.83 22.65 -1.43
C GLN A 282 -0.04 21.39 -1.06
N ILE A 283 0.19 21.20 0.23
CA ILE A 283 0.80 19.98 0.78
C ILE A 283 -0.28 19.15 1.44
N SER A 284 -0.33 17.86 1.11
CA SER A 284 -1.14 16.86 1.78
C SER A 284 -0.27 16.10 2.78
N ILE A 285 -0.73 15.96 4.03
CA ILE A 285 -0.11 15.08 5.03
C ILE A 285 -1.17 14.10 5.49
N GLU A 286 -1.03 12.85 5.09
CA GLU A 286 -1.90 11.75 5.47
C GLU A 286 -1.21 10.85 6.49
N ILE A 287 -1.96 10.41 7.50
CA ILE A 287 -1.53 9.36 8.43
C ILE A 287 -2.69 8.41 8.66
N GLY A 288 -2.40 7.11 8.67
CA GLY A 288 -3.41 6.09 8.95
C GLY A 288 -2.94 4.68 8.69
N TYR A 289 -3.90 3.77 8.67
CA TYR A 289 -3.67 2.35 8.51
C TYR A 289 -4.81 1.64 7.77
N ASP A 290 -4.48 0.47 7.23
CA ASP A 290 -5.41 -0.47 6.62
C ASP A 290 -5.46 -1.78 7.42
N VAL A 291 -6.66 -2.34 7.53
CA VAL A 291 -6.95 -3.66 8.10
C VAL A 291 -7.41 -4.60 7.00
N CYS A 292 -6.80 -5.77 7.03
CA CYS A 292 -7.05 -7.01 6.32
C CYS A 292 -7.24 -8.07 7.42
#